data_AF-A0A7S1XWG6-F1
#
_entry.id   AF-A0A7S1XWG6-F1
#
_cell.length_a   1.000
_cell.length_b   1.000
_cell.length_c   1.000
_cell.angle_alpha   90.00
_cell.angle_beta   90.00
_cell.angle_gamma   90.00
#
_symmetry.space_group_name_H-M   'P 1'
#
loop_
_entity.id
_entity.type
_entity.pdbx_description
1 polymer ?
#
loop_
_entity_poly.entity_id
_entity_poly.type
_entity_poly.pdbx_seq_one_letter_code
_entity_poly.pdbx_strand_id
1 'polypeptide(L)'
;YLYTTSVDMWSVGCIFAELLLGRVLFPGKDEREQVHLIYKALGTPNAQTWPKHRDLPLAAETMPSKALPPVLRPKYARKMKRYEGALELVERLLQLDPEARTSAEVARGQSYFLLAPRPPADLAELGPLPEESLHEYQTKMKRKAERKAEAERKAAQQRAAEAEATEKAKGAKAAEVVG
;
A
#
# COMPACT_ATOMS: atom_id res chain seq x y z
N TYR A 1 4.35 9.69 -21.33
CA TYR A 1 4.61 10.14 -19.95
C TYR A 1 5.34 9.04 -19.22
N LEU A 2 6.55 9.34 -18.74
CA LEU A 2 7.38 8.36 -18.06
C LEU A 2 6.93 8.27 -16.60
N TYR A 3 6.58 7.08 -16.13
CA TYR A 3 6.42 6.82 -14.70
C TYR A 3 7.76 7.09 -14.01
N THR A 4 7.72 7.82 -12.89
CA THR A 4 8.91 8.15 -12.10
C THR A 4 8.67 7.76 -10.64
N THR A 5 9.70 7.86 -9.81
CA THR A 5 9.60 7.63 -8.36
C THR A 5 8.58 8.55 -7.67
N SER A 6 8.09 9.61 -8.34
CA SER A 6 7.00 10.44 -7.81
C SER A 6 5.69 9.68 -7.63
N VAL A 7 5.46 8.56 -8.33
CA VAL A 7 4.28 7.70 -8.11
C VAL A 7 4.34 6.99 -6.76
N ASP A 8 5.53 6.63 -6.31
CA ASP A 8 5.74 6.05 -4.97
C ASP A 8 5.47 7.11 -3.90
N MET A 9 5.93 8.34 -4.13
CA MET A 9 5.67 9.46 -3.21
C MET A 9 4.18 9.80 -3.11
N TRP A 10 3.42 9.65 -4.19
CA TRP A 10 1.96 9.77 -4.15
C TRP A 10 1.34 8.68 -3.25
N SER A 11 1.78 7.43 -3.42
CA SER A 11 1.32 6.31 -2.59
C SER A 11 1.66 6.52 -1.11
N VAL A 12 2.85 7.03 -0.79
CA VAL A 12 3.24 7.44 0.56
C VAL A 12 2.32 8.52 1.10
N GLY A 13 1.96 9.53 0.30
CA GLY A 13 1.00 10.57 0.68
C GLY A 13 -0.37 10.02 1.06
N CYS A 14 -0.89 9.08 0.26
CA CYS A 14 -2.15 8.39 0.56
C CYS A 14 -2.07 7.60 1.86
N ILE A 15 -1.07 6.72 2.00
CA ILE A 15 -0.89 5.88 3.20
C ILE A 15 -0.72 6.75 4.44
N PHE A 16 0.13 7.77 4.36
CA PHE A 16 0.38 8.66 5.49
C PHE A 16 -0.89 9.38 5.94
N ALA A 17 -1.66 9.93 5.00
CA ALA A 17 -2.95 10.54 5.34
C ALA A 17 -3.94 9.53 5.93
N GLU A 18 -3.98 8.30 5.42
CA GLU A 18 -4.85 7.23 5.93
C GLU A 18 -4.50 6.82 7.36
N LEU A 19 -3.22 6.71 7.69
CA LEU A 19 -2.74 6.44 9.05
C LEU A 19 -3.20 7.51 10.04
N LEU A 20 -3.15 8.78 9.64
CA LEU A 20 -3.57 9.91 10.49
C LEU A 20 -5.10 10.00 10.65
N LEU A 21 -5.84 9.57 9.63
CA LEU A 21 -7.31 9.69 9.56
C LEU A 21 -8.05 8.42 9.99
N GLY A 22 -7.39 7.26 10.02
CA GLY A 22 -7.96 5.95 10.34
C GLY A 22 -8.91 5.41 9.28
N ARG A 23 -8.87 5.92 8.05
CA ARG A 23 -9.74 5.49 6.93
C ARG A 23 -9.12 5.83 5.59
N VAL A 24 -9.52 5.11 4.55
CA VAL A 24 -9.12 5.33 3.15
C VAL A 24 -9.35 6.79 2.74
N LEU A 25 -8.31 7.40 2.14
CA LEU A 25 -8.34 8.82 1.77
C LEU A 25 -9.23 9.04 0.54
N PHE A 26 -9.05 8.19 -0.47
CA PHE A 26 -9.76 8.20 -1.75
C PHE A 26 -10.40 6.82 -2.01
N PRO A 27 -11.60 6.54 -1.48
CA PRO A 27 -12.25 5.25 -1.60
C PRO A 27 -13.05 5.14 -2.92
N GLY A 28 -12.39 5.21 -4.08
CA GLY A 28 -13.04 5.02 -5.38
C GLY A 28 -13.26 3.54 -5.70
N LYS A 29 -14.36 3.22 -6.37
CA LYS A 29 -14.71 1.85 -6.77
C LYS A 29 -14.21 1.48 -8.17
N ASP A 30 -13.98 2.50 -8.99
CA ASP A 30 -13.42 2.40 -10.33
C ASP A 30 -12.48 3.59 -10.61
N GLU A 31 -11.78 3.55 -11.74
CA GLU A 31 -10.78 4.55 -12.11
C GLU A 31 -11.38 5.96 -12.28
N ARG A 32 -12.59 6.06 -12.83
CA ARG A 32 -13.27 7.35 -13.06
C ARG A 32 -13.69 7.97 -11.73
N GLU A 33 -14.30 7.18 -10.84
CA GLU A 33 -14.65 7.62 -9.49
C GLU A 33 -13.40 7.98 -8.69
N GLN A 34 -12.33 7.20 -8.81
CA GLN A 34 -11.06 7.48 -8.12
C GLN A 34 -10.50 8.86 -8.51
N VAL A 35 -10.41 9.15 -9.82
CA VAL A 35 -9.93 10.45 -10.31
C VAL A 35 -10.87 11.58 -9.86
N HIS A 36 -12.18 11.37 -9.92
CA HIS A 36 -13.14 12.35 -9.43
C HIS A 36 -12.97 12.66 -7.93
N LEU A 37 -12.75 11.64 -7.09
CA LEU A 37 -12.53 11.81 -5.65
C LEU A 37 -11.21 12.55 -5.36
N ILE A 38 -10.17 12.30 -6.16
CA ILE A 38 -8.91 13.02 -6.09
C ILE A 38 -9.14 14.51 -6.36
N TYR A 39 -9.77 14.88 -7.48
CA TYR A 39 -10.06 16.28 -7.80
C TYR A 39 -11.03 16.93 -6.81
N LYS A 40 -11.98 16.16 -6.26
CA LYS A 40 -12.89 16.64 -5.22
C LYS A 40 -12.16 17.01 -3.93
N ALA A 41 -11.00 16.42 -3.64
CA ALA A 41 -10.21 16.74 -2.47
C ALA A 41 -9.15 17.81 -2.76
N LEU A 42 -8.42 17.67 -3.86
CA LEU A 42 -7.23 18.47 -4.19
C LEU A 42 -7.54 19.65 -5.11
N GLY A 43 -8.76 19.72 -5.64
CA GLY A 43 -9.17 20.68 -6.65
C GLY A 43 -8.90 20.18 -8.08
N THR A 44 -9.55 20.82 -9.04
CA THR A 44 -9.33 20.55 -10.46
C THR A 44 -7.98 21.12 -10.91
N PRO A 45 -7.13 20.34 -11.62
CA PRO A 45 -5.85 20.82 -12.10
C PRO A 45 -6.06 21.98 -13.10
N ASN A 46 -5.15 22.94 -13.08
CA ASN A 46 -5.15 24.08 -13.97
C ASN A 46 -3.71 24.43 -14.39
N ALA A 47 -3.53 25.44 -15.24
CA ALA A 47 -2.22 25.81 -15.76
C ALA A 47 -1.20 26.24 -14.68
N GLN A 48 -1.65 26.62 -13.48
CA GLN A 48 -0.78 26.98 -12.36
C GLN A 48 -0.43 25.77 -11.50
N THR A 49 -1.39 24.87 -11.24
CA THR A 49 -1.21 23.72 -10.34
C THR A 49 -0.62 22.49 -11.04
N TRP A 50 -0.89 22.33 -12.34
CA TRP A 50 -0.30 21.30 -13.19
C TRP A 50 -0.29 21.77 -14.64
N PRO A 51 0.77 22.47 -15.10
CA PRO A 51 0.81 23.08 -16.44
C PRO A 51 0.52 22.09 -17.58
N LYS A 52 1.07 20.88 -17.47
CA LYS A 52 1.00 19.82 -18.50
C LYS A 52 -0.24 18.91 -18.37
N HIS A 53 -1.23 19.24 -17.53
CA HIS A 53 -2.38 18.35 -17.31
C HIS A 53 -3.22 18.09 -18.59
N ARG A 54 -3.26 19.06 -19.52
CA ARG A 54 -4.02 18.94 -20.77
C ARG A 54 -3.38 18.04 -21.82
N ASP A 55 -2.09 17.78 -21.67
CA ASP A 55 -1.30 16.98 -22.60
C ASP A 55 -1.46 15.47 -22.31
N LEU A 56 -2.15 15.11 -21.22
CA LEU A 56 -2.40 13.73 -20.85
C LEU A 56 -3.46 13.10 -21.78
N PRO A 57 -3.27 11.83 -22.21
CA PRO A 57 -4.18 11.18 -23.15
C PRO A 57 -5.66 11.16 -22.73
N LEU A 58 -5.93 11.07 -21.43
CA LEU A 58 -7.29 10.98 -20.86
C LEU A 58 -7.74 12.29 -20.17
N ALA A 59 -7.06 13.41 -20.44
CA ALA A 59 -7.39 14.69 -19.79
C ALA A 59 -8.84 15.10 -20.02
N ALA A 60 -9.33 15.03 -21.26
CA ALA A 60 -10.69 15.44 -21.60
C ALA A 60 -11.77 14.57 -20.92
N GLU A 61 -11.50 13.27 -20.74
CA GLU A 61 -12.47 12.31 -20.18
C GLU A 61 -12.55 12.34 -18.65
N THR A 62 -11.45 12.73 -18.01
CA THR A 62 -11.30 12.72 -16.54
C THR A 62 -11.62 14.07 -15.90
N MET A 63 -11.55 15.17 -16.66
CA MET A 63 -11.81 16.50 -16.14
C MET A 63 -13.30 16.69 -15.78
N PRO A 64 -13.60 17.24 -14.59
CA PRO A 64 -14.98 17.50 -14.20
C PRO A 64 -15.56 18.65 -15.02
N SER A 65 -16.86 18.60 -15.30
CA SER A 65 -17.55 19.66 -16.06
C SER A 65 -17.53 21.03 -15.36
N LYS A 66 -17.36 21.03 -14.02
CA LYS A 66 -17.19 22.23 -13.20
C LYS A 66 -15.90 22.11 -12.40
N ALA A 67 -15.11 23.18 -12.40
CA ALA A 67 -13.89 23.23 -11.59
C ALA A 67 -14.22 23.09 -10.09
N LEU A 68 -13.47 22.24 -9.42
CA LEU A 68 -13.59 21.97 -7.99
C LEU A 68 -12.48 22.73 -7.25
N PRO A 69 -12.77 23.43 -6.15
CA PRO A 69 -11.75 24.04 -5.32
C PRO A 69 -11.01 22.98 -4.48
N PRO A 70 -9.75 23.23 -4.07
CA PRO A 70 -9.06 22.38 -3.11
C PRO A 70 -9.73 22.46 -1.74
N VAL A 71 -10.06 21.32 -1.15
CA VAL A 71 -10.73 21.23 0.16
C VAL A 71 -10.01 20.32 1.16
N LEU A 72 -8.87 19.72 0.79
CA LEU A 72 -8.10 18.82 1.65
C LEU A 72 -7.75 19.46 3.00
N ARG A 73 -7.13 20.65 2.98
CA ARG A 73 -6.77 21.40 4.20
C ARG A 73 -7.99 21.83 5.02
N PRO A 74 -9.00 22.53 4.45
CA PRO A 74 -10.23 22.85 5.18
C PRO A 74 -10.91 21.63 5.84
N LYS A 75 -10.87 20.47 5.17
CA LYS A 75 -11.53 19.24 5.64
C LYS A 75 -10.75 18.53 6.74
N TYR A 76 -9.42 18.54 6.70
CA TYR A 76 -8.59 17.72 7.59
C TYR A 76 -7.72 18.50 8.59
N ALA A 77 -7.61 19.82 8.49
CA ALA A 77 -6.82 20.64 9.42
C ALA A 77 -7.15 20.37 10.88
N ARG A 78 -8.44 20.31 11.24
CA ARG A 78 -8.84 20.01 12.62
C ARG A 78 -8.45 18.59 13.06
N LYS A 79 -8.55 17.61 12.16
CA LYS A 79 -8.26 16.20 12.46
C LYS A 79 -6.76 15.95 12.61
N MET A 80 -5.95 16.65 11.82
CA MET A 80 -4.49 16.54 11.83
C MET A 80 -3.83 17.54 12.79
N LYS A 81 -4.59 18.41 13.47
CA LYS A 81 -4.05 19.45 14.37
C LYS A 81 -3.10 18.90 15.45
N ARG A 82 -3.33 17.67 15.92
CA ARG A 82 -2.47 17.00 16.91
C ARG A 82 -1.10 16.56 16.37
N TYR A 83 -0.92 16.58 15.06
CA TYR A 83 0.29 16.15 14.36
C TYR A 83 0.89 17.36 13.65
N GLU A 84 1.79 18.05 14.34
CA GLU A 84 2.37 19.29 13.83
C GLU A 84 3.13 19.07 12.52
N GLY A 85 2.87 19.90 11.51
CA GLY A 85 3.47 19.79 10.17
C GLY A 85 2.98 18.61 9.32
N ALA A 86 2.10 17.74 9.82
CA ALA A 86 1.64 16.57 9.08
C ALA A 86 0.78 16.93 7.87
N LEU A 87 -0.10 17.93 8.00
CA LEU A 87 -0.96 18.35 6.91
C LEU A 87 -0.16 18.96 5.77
N GLU A 88 0.83 19.80 6.08
CA GLU A 88 1.75 20.38 5.11
C GLU A 88 2.51 19.30 4.36
N LEU A 89 2.97 18.25 5.05
CA LEU A 89 3.64 17.11 4.43
C LEU A 89 2.68 16.35 3.50
N VAL A 90 1.44 16.10 3.91
CA VAL A 90 0.41 15.47 3.06
C VAL A 90 0.16 16.30 1.80
N GLU A 91 0.02 17.62 1.92
CA GLU A 91 -0.20 18.52 0.77
C GLU A 91 0.97 18.49 -0.22
N ARG A 92 2.22 18.35 0.27
CA ARG A 92 3.41 18.23 -0.58
C ARG A 92 3.53 16.87 -1.27
N LEU A 93 3.13 15.79 -0.59
CA LEU A 93 3.13 14.43 -1.13
C LEU A 93 1.99 14.21 -2.15
N LEU A 94 0.87 14.92 -1.99
CA LEU A 94 -0.32 14.81 -2.84
C LEU A 94 -0.44 15.94 -3.87
N GLN A 95 0.67 16.54 -4.30
CA GLN A 95 0.65 17.42 -5.47
C GLN A 95 0.22 16.63 -6.71
N LEU A 96 -0.71 17.19 -7.49
CA LEU A 96 -1.22 16.57 -8.71
C LEU A 96 -0.13 16.47 -9.77
N ASP A 97 0.63 17.55 -9.96
CA ASP A 97 1.79 17.58 -10.84
C ASP A 97 2.92 16.69 -10.28
N PRO A 98 3.33 15.63 -11.00
CA PRO A 98 4.45 14.78 -10.62
C PRO A 98 5.77 15.56 -10.43
N GLU A 99 6.00 16.63 -11.18
CA GLU A 99 7.24 17.44 -11.12
C GLU A 99 7.24 18.37 -9.89
N ALA A 100 6.07 18.78 -9.40
CA ALA A 100 5.94 19.61 -8.19
C ALA A 100 5.88 18.77 -6.89
N ARG A 101 5.71 17.45 -7.00
CA ARG A 101 5.57 16.54 -5.87
C ARG A 101 6.89 16.36 -5.13
N THR A 102 6.86 16.41 -3.80
CA THR A 102 8.08 16.27 -2.99
C THR A 102 8.74 14.90 -3.16
N SER A 103 10.06 14.87 -3.24
CA SER A 103 10.85 13.64 -3.16
C SER A 103 10.98 13.15 -1.71
N ALA A 104 11.42 11.91 -1.52
CA ALA A 104 11.70 11.35 -0.19
C ALA A 104 12.80 12.13 0.54
N GLU A 105 13.85 12.55 -0.17
CA GLU A 105 14.96 13.34 0.37
C GLU A 105 14.50 14.71 0.90
N VAL A 106 13.58 15.37 0.20
CA VAL A 106 13.01 16.64 0.65
C VAL A 106 11.96 16.43 1.75
N ALA A 107 11.20 15.33 1.68
CA ALA A 107 10.14 15.02 2.64
C ALA A 107 10.69 14.80 4.06
N ARG A 108 11.81 14.08 4.22
CA ARG A 108 12.44 13.85 5.54
C ARG A 108 12.89 15.13 6.26
N GLY A 109 13.06 16.23 5.53
CA GLY A 109 13.42 17.55 6.08
C GLY A 109 12.22 18.42 6.47
N GLN A 110 10.98 17.93 6.31
CA GLN A 110 9.79 18.69 6.68
C GLN A 110 9.56 18.69 8.19
N SER A 111 8.87 19.74 8.69
CA SER A 111 8.61 19.95 10.12
C SER A 111 8.04 18.72 10.84
N TYR A 112 7.18 17.94 10.16
CA TYR A 112 6.62 16.71 10.73
C TYR A 112 7.67 15.73 11.27
N PHE A 113 8.81 15.59 10.60
CA PHE A 113 9.89 14.69 11.02
C PHE A 113 10.89 15.34 11.98
N LEU A 114 10.88 16.67 12.09
CA LEU A 114 11.85 17.43 12.88
C LEU A 114 11.28 17.88 14.24
N LEU A 115 9.97 17.98 14.37
CA LEU A 115 9.30 18.39 15.61
C LEU A 115 9.06 17.18 16.53
N ALA A 116 8.87 17.47 17.81
CA ALA A 116 8.52 16.44 18.80
C ALA A 116 7.03 16.04 18.67
N PRO A 117 6.66 14.79 19.01
CA PRO A 117 7.54 13.69 19.37
C PRO A 117 8.28 13.13 18.15
N ARG A 118 9.59 12.98 18.28
CA ARG A 118 10.40 12.33 17.25
C ARG A 118 10.26 10.81 17.35
N PRO A 119 10.44 10.08 16.24
CA PRO A 119 10.59 8.63 16.34
C PRO A 119 11.73 8.30 17.32
N PRO A 120 11.60 7.23 18.11
CA PRO A 120 12.66 6.81 19.02
C PRO A 120 13.91 6.42 18.23
N ALA A 121 15.07 6.56 18.88
CA ALA A 121 16.35 6.22 18.24
C ALA A 121 16.47 4.71 18.06
N ASP A 122 15.96 3.94 19.01
CA ASP A 122 15.83 2.49 18.93
C ASP A 122 14.35 2.07 18.92
N LEU A 123 13.98 1.17 17.99
CA LEU A 123 12.64 0.59 17.95
C LEU A 123 12.31 -0.21 19.21
N ALA A 124 13.32 -0.70 19.96
CA ALA A 124 13.11 -1.36 21.24
C ALA A 124 12.42 -0.44 22.28
N GLU A 125 12.54 0.89 22.13
CA GLU A 125 11.91 1.87 23.01
C GLU A 125 10.38 1.97 22.83
N LEU A 126 9.82 1.47 21.71
CA LEU A 126 8.38 1.50 21.44
C LEU A 126 7.55 0.64 22.40
N GLY A 127 8.20 -0.17 23.25
CA GLY A 127 7.55 -1.15 24.09
C GLY A 127 6.86 -2.25 23.26
N PRO A 128 6.27 -3.26 23.93
CA PRO A 128 5.49 -4.27 23.22
C PRO A 128 4.25 -3.61 22.60
N LEU A 129 3.98 -3.92 21.32
CA LEU A 129 2.72 -3.55 20.68
C LEU A 129 1.54 -4.13 21.48
N PRO A 130 0.42 -3.40 21.61
CA PRO A 130 -0.77 -3.91 22.29
C PRO A 130 -1.18 -5.27 21.69
N GLU A 131 -1.40 -6.28 22.55
CA GLU A 131 -1.68 -7.66 22.10
C GLU A 131 -2.89 -7.74 21.16
N GLU A 132 -3.87 -6.86 21.35
CA GLU A 132 -5.05 -6.69 20.51
C GLU A 132 -4.72 -6.31 19.04
N SER A 133 -3.62 -5.58 18.82
CA SER A 133 -3.16 -5.18 17.48
C SER A 133 -2.48 -6.31 16.71
N LEU A 134 -2.14 -7.41 17.38
CA LEU A 134 -1.42 -8.54 16.81
C LEU A 134 -2.35 -9.65 16.29
N HIS A 135 -3.64 -9.62 16.60
CA HIS A 135 -4.54 -10.72 16.27
C HIS A 135 -4.57 -11.03 14.76
N GLU A 136 -4.60 -10.00 13.90
CA GLU A 136 -4.61 -10.18 12.45
C GLU A 136 -3.27 -10.71 11.93
N TYR A 137 -2.15 -10.22 12.48
CA TYR A 137 -0.81 -10.67 12.15
C TYR A 137 -0.56 -12.13 12.59
N GLN A 138 -0.87 -12.45 13.83
CA GLN A 138 -0.76 -13.80 14.40
C GLN A 138 -1.65 -14.79 13.65
N THR A 139 -2.89 -14.40 13.29
CA THR A 139 -3.80 -15.24 12.50
C THR A 139 -3.24 -15.50 11.10
N LYS A 140 -2.67 -14.49 10.43
CA LYS A 140 -2.01 -14.66 9.12
C LYS A 140 -0.80 -15.60 9.23
N MET A 141 0.03 -15.42 10.26
CA MET A 141 1.21 -16.26 10.50
C MET A 141 0.83 -17.71 10.77
N LYS A 142 -0.18 -17.94 11.61
CA LYS A 142 -0.72 -19.27 11.91
C LYS A 142 -1.27 -19.96 10.65
N ARG A 143 -2.10 -19.26 9.86
CA ARG A 143 -2.62 -19.78 8.57
C ARG A 143 -1.51 -20.14 7.59
N LYS A 144 -0.43 -19.34 7.53
CA LYS A 144 0.72 -19.60 6.66
C LYS A 144 1.50 -20.84 7.13
N ALA A 145 1.69 -21.01 8.44
CA ALA A 145 2.33 -22.18 9.02
C ALA A 145 1.52 -23.46 8.80
N GLU A 146 0.20 -23.41 9.01
CA GLU A 146 -0.71 -24.54 8.78
C GLU A 146 -0.71 -25.00 7.32
N ARG A 147 -0.79 -24.06 6.37
CA ARG A 147 -0.70 -24.37 4.93
C ARG A 147 0.63 -25.03 4.55
N LYS A 148 1.73 -24.56 5.14
CA LYS A 148 3.06 -25.15 4.90
C LYS A 148 3.13 -26.58 5.46
N ALA A 149 2.64 -26.80 6.68
CA ALA A 149 2.64 -28.12 7.30
C ALA A 149 1.73 -29.12 6.56
N GLU A 150 0.58 -28.66 6.05
CA GLU A 150 -0.32 -29.49 5.24
C GLU A 150 0.32 -29.86 3.90
N ALA A 151 0.97 -28.91 3.22
CA ALA A 151 1.71 -29.17 1.99
C ALA A 151 2.86 -30.18 2.19
N GLU A 152 3.61 -30.04 3.28
CA GLU A 152 4.68 -30.97 3.66
C GLU A 152 4.14 -32.38 3.96
N ARG A 153 3.01 -32.47 4.68
CA ARG A 153 2.33 -33.77 4.93
C ARG A 153 1.85 -34.43 3.64
N LYS A 154 1.21 -33.69 2.75
CA LYS A 154 0.74 -34.22 1.45
C LYS A 154 1.91 -34.68 0.57
N ALA A 155 2.99 -33.89 0.52
CA ALA A 155 4.20 -34.27 -0.21
C ALA A 155 4.86 -35.52 0.37
N ALA A 156 4.90 -35.67 1.70
CA ALA A 156 5.43 -36.87 2.35
C ALA A 156 4.56 -38.11 2.06
N GLN A 157 3.22 -37.97 2.09
CA GLN A 157 2.29 -39.05 1.76
C GLN A 157 2.39 -39.48 0.29
N GLN A 158 2.53 -38.54 -0.65
CA GLN A 158 2.74 -38.85 -2.07
C GLN A 158 4.06 -39.60 -2.29
N ARG A 159 5.15 -39.13 -1.68
CA ARG A 159 6.45 -39.82 -1.77
C ARG A 159 6.40 -41.24 -1.19
N ALA A 160 5.70 -41.45 -0.09
CA ALA A 160 5.52 -42.77 0.51
C ALA A 160 4.69 -43.70 -0.41
N ALA A 161 3.60 -43.19 -0.99
CA ALA A 161 2.76 -43.95 -1.91
C ALA A 161 3.50 -44.31 -3.22
N GLU A 162 4.32 -43.40 -3.75
CA GLU A 162 5.17 -43.64 -4.92
C GLU A 162 6.25 -44.70 -4.63
N ALA A 163 6.86 -44.67 -3.44
CA ALA A 163 7.83 -45.67 -3.02
C ALA A 163 7.19 -47.06 -2.89
N GLU A 164 6.01 -47.17 -2.26
CA GLU A 164 5.28 -48.43 -2.11
C GLU A 164 4.80 -48.99 -3.46
N ALA A 165 4.35 -48.13 -4.38
CA ALA A 165 3.97 -48.54 -5.74
C ALA A 165 5.19 -49.05 -6.54
N THR A 166 6.34 -48.41 -6.37
CA THR A 166 7.59 -48.82 -7.03
C THR A 166 8.09 -50.17 -6.49
N GLU A 167 7.92 -50.43 -5.20
CA GLU A 167 8.28 -51.71 -4.57
C GLU A 167 7.36 -52.86 -5.03
N LYS A 168 6.04 -52.63 -5.07
CA LYS A 168 5.06 -53.60 -5.60
C LYS A 168 5.31 -53.93 -7.07
N ALA A 169 5.68 -52.94 -7.90
CA ALA A 169 6.00 -53.14 -9.31
C ALA A 169 7.29 -53.96 -9.51
N LYS A 170 8.29 -53.80 -8.64
CA LYS A 170 9.51 -54.63 -8.65
C LYS A 170 9.23 -56.07 -8.20
N GLY A 171 8.39 -56.27 -7.19
CA GLY A 171 7.98 -57.60 -6.72
C GLY A 171 7.18 -58.38 -7.76
N ALA A 172 6.26 -57.74 -8.47
CA ALA A 172 5.46 -58.37 -9.53
C ALA A 172 6.33 -58.83 -10.71
N LYS A 173 7.31 -58.02 -11.14
CA LYS A 173 8.27 -58.40 -12.19
C LYS A 173 9.21 -59.53 -11.78
N ALA A 174 9.54 -59.65 -10.49
CA ALA A 174 10.36 -60.76 -10.00
C ALA A 174 9.58 -62.09 -9.98
N ALA A 175 8.27 -62.05 -9.74
CA ALA A 175 7.41 -63.24 -9.78
C ALA A 175 7.17 -63.76 -11.21
N GLU A 176 7.16 -62.88 -12.22
CA GLU A 176 6.97 -63.24 -13.63
C GLU A 176 8.21 -63.88 -14.27
N VAL A 177 9.41 -63.70 -13.68
CA VAL A 177 10.67 -64.24 -14.22
C VAL A 177 10.99 -65.65 -13.68
N VAL A 178 10.26 -66.13 -12.67
CA VAL A 178 10.51 -67.43 -12.00
C VAL A 178 9.43 -68.49 -12.35
N GLY A 179 8.40 -68.13 -13.12
CA GLY A 179 7.40 -69.05 -13.68
C GLY A 179 7.68 -69.40 -15.14
#